data_AF-A0A1H6YL47-F1
#
_entry.id   AF-A0A1H6YL47-F1
#
_cell.length_a   1.000
_cell.length_b   1.000
_cell.length_c   1.000
_cell.angle_alpha   90.00
_cell.angle_beta   90.00
_cell.angle_gamma   90.00
#
_symmetry.space_group_name_H-M   'P 1'
#
loop_
_entity.id
_entity.type
_entity.pdbx_description
1 polymer ?
#
loop_
_entity_poly.entity_id
_entity_poly.type
_entity_poly.pdbx_seq_one_letter_code
_entity_poly.pdbx_strand_id
1 'polypeptide(L)'
;MKNKLALVSLILLGICFQSCYAQSEKQQSEQKNPVYSRTDTTKVNQSEKDWKKILSPEVYDVARLKGTERPFTSKFETSKEIGTYYCAVCGNPLFQSDTKFDSGCGWPSFYQPISKTSIVYHKDKSLGMERTEVTCGRCKSHLGHVFDDGPPPTGLRYCINGVVLDFEKAKTAEKSYTKKQKKATSGK
;
A
#
# COMPACT_ATOMS: atom_id res chain seq x y z
N MET A 1 56.82 26.25 -13.45
CA MET A 1 55.53 26.31 -14.16
C MET A 1 55.19 24.95 -14.79
N LYS A 2 54.72 23.99 -13.99
CA LYS A 2 54.13 22.73 -14.48
C LYS A 2 53.09 22.31 -13.44
N ASN A 3 51.95 21.79 -13.90
CA ASN A 3 50.92 21.08 -13.11
C ASN A 3 49.81 21.89 -12.42
N LYS A 4 49.17 22.85 -13.11
CA LYS A 4 47.81 23.30 -12.71
C LYS A 4 46.71 22.98 -13.72
N LEU A 5 47.04 22.44 -14.90
CA LEU A 5 46.06 22.22 -15.97
C LEU A 5 45.33 20.86 -15.90
N ALA A 6 45.89 19.86 -15.21
CA ALA A 6 45.29 18.52 -15.12
C ALA A 6 44.12 18.42 -14.11
N LEU A 7 44.04 19.34 -13.15
CA LEU A 7 43.02 19.27 -12.08
C LEU A 7 41.63 19.75 -12.54
N VAL A 8 41.57 20.58 -13.59
CA VAL A 8 40.31 21.18 -14.07
C VAL A 8 39.49 20.18 -14.90
N SER A 9 40.13 19.25 -15.62
CA SER A 9 39.42 18.25 -16.45
C SER A 9 38.77 17.11 -15.66
N LEU A 10 39.25 16.79 -14.45
CA LEU A 10 38.69 15.73 -13.61
C LEU A 10 37.40 16.16 -12.88
N ILE A 11 37.22 17.45 -12.63
CA ILE A 11 36.02 17.99 -11.98
C ILE A 11 34.82 18.04 -12.94
N LEU A 12 35.06 18.25 -14.24
CA LEU A 12 34.01 18.33 -15.27
C LEU A 12 33.33 16.98 -15.58
N LEU A 13 34.00 15.84 -15.41
CA LEU A 13 33.36 14.52 -15.59
C LEU A 13 32.44 14.12 -14.43
N GLY A 14 32.69 14.58 -13.20
CA GLY A 14 31.88 14.21 -12.02
C GLY A 14 30.49 14.87 -11.99
N ILE A 15 30.38 16.09 -12.55
CA ILE A 15 29.14 16.88 -12.54
C ILE A 15 28.10 16.32 -13.52
N CYS A 16 28.55 15.74 -14.64
CA CYS A 16 27.66 15.09 -15.61
C CYS A 16 27.01 13.82 -15.04
N PHE A 17 27.73 13.04 -14.22
CA PHE A 17 27.17 11.83 -13.60
C PHE A 17 26.10 12.13 -12.55
N GLN A 18 26.30 13.15 -11.71
CA GLN A 18 25.30 13.51 -10.68
C GLN A 18 23.98 14.02 -11.27
N SER A 19 24.06 14.74 -12.39
CA SER A 19 22.87 15.28 -13.06
C SER A 19 21.95 14.17 -13.62
N CYS A 20 22.54 13.07 -14.11
CA CYS A 20 21.76 11.91 -14.59
C CYS A 20 21.06 11.14 -13.46
N TYR A 21 21.69 10.99 -12.29
CA TYR A 21 21.10 10.30 -11.14
C TYR A 21 19.91 11.09 -10.56
N ALA A 22 20.05 12.40 -10.42
CA ALA A 22 18.99 13.26 -9.88
C ALA A 22 17.73 13.34 -10.76
N GLN A 23 17.87 13.15 -12.07
CA GLN A 23 16.73 13.07 -13.00
C GLN A 23 15.93 11.76 -12.86
N SER A 24 16.59 10.64 -12.50
CA SER A 24 15.93 9.35 -12.32
C SER A 24 15.00 9.31 -11.10
N GLU A 25 15.41 9.92 -9.99
CA GLU A 25 14.60 9.97 -8.76
C GLU A 25 13.38 10.91 -8.90
N LYS A 26 13.53 11.99 -9.69
CA LYS A 26 12.47 12.99 -9.87
C LYS A 26 11.33 12.53 -10.79
N GLN A 27 11.57 11.59 -11.71
CA GLN A 27 10.53 11.06 -12.60
C GLN A 27 9.63 10.00 -11.94
N GLN A 28 10.06 9.35 -10.87
CA GLN A 28 9.30 8.26 -10.25
C GLN A 28 8.19 8.75 -9.29
N SER A 29 8.24 10.02 -8.88
CA SER A 29 7.36 10.57 -7.84
C SER A 29 6.02 11.14 -8.35
N GLU A 30 5.79 11.23 -9.67
CA GLU A 30 4.59 11.90 -10.21
C GLU A 30 3.72 11.06 -11.15
N GLN A 31 3.97 9.77 -11.31
CA GLN A 31 3.02 8.93 -12.05
C GLN A 31 1.84 8.55 -11.13
N LYS A 32 0.89 9.49 -10.96
CA LYS A 32 -0.35 9.27 -10.21
C LYS A 32 -1.05 8.02 -10.75
N ASN A 33 -1.19 7.02 -9.89
CA ASN A 33 -1.95 5.81 -10.17
C ASN A 33 -3.41 6.19 -10.53
N PRO A 34 -3.84 6.03 -11.79
CA PRO A 34 -5.12 6.59 -12.28
C PRO A 34 -6.34 5.86 -11.70
N VAL A 35 -6.16 4.65 -11.17
CA VAL A 35 -7.27 3.86 -10.63
C VAL A 35 -7.45 4.03 -9.12
N TYR A 36 -6.52 4.73 -8.45
CA TYR A 36 -6.58 4.91 -7.01
C TYR A 36 -7.72 5.86 -6.64
N SER A 37 -8.70 5.34 -5.89
CA SER A 37 -9.84 6.11 -5.41
C SER A 37 -10.45 5.47 -4.16
N ARG A 38 -10.76 6.30 -3.17
CA ARG A 38 -11.40 5.86 -1.91
C ARG A 38 -12.93 5.83 -1.98
N THR A 39 -13.50 6.34 -3.06
CA THR A 39 -14.96 6.46 -3.23
C THR A 39 -15.49 5.72 -4.45
N ASP A 40 -14.64 5.40 -5.42
CA ASP A 40 -15.03 4.65 -6.60
C ASP A 40 -15.12 3.15 -6.28
N THR A 41 -16.25 2.55 -6.63
CA THR A 41 -16.58 1.15 -6.39
C THR A 41 -16.52 0.30 -7.65
N THR A 42 -16.24 0.90 -8.81
CA THR A 42 -16.15 0.18 -10.08
C THR A 42 -14.99 -0.81 -10.08
N LYS A 43 -15.15 -1.94 -10.77
CA LYS A 43 -14.12 -2.97 -10.89
C LYS A 43 -12.91 -2.41 -11.64
N VAL A 44 -11.71 -2.73 -11.15
CA VAL A 44 -10.46 -2.33 -11.80
C VAL A 44 -9.94 -3.49 -12.64
N ASN A 45 -9.85 -3.27 -13.95
CA ASN A 45 -9.26 -4.20 -14.91
C ASN A 45 -8.02 -3.55 -15.53
N GLN A 46 -6.85 -3.98 -15.10
CA GLN A 46 -5.57 -3.45 -15.57
C GLN A 46 -4.60 -4.60 -15.81
N SER A 47 -3.79 -4.50 -16.86
CA SER A 47 -2.78 -5.51 -17.18
C SER A 47 -1.63 -5.52 -16.16
N GLU A 48 -0.97 -6.66 -15.97
CA GLU A 48 0.21 -6.74 -15.10
C GLU A 48 1.34 -5.82 -15.57
N LYS A 49 1.50 -5.64 -16.89
CA LYS A 49 2.46 -4.70 -17.46
C LYS A 49 2.19 -3.26 -17.01
N ASP A 50 0.94 -2.85 -16.91
CA ASP A 50 0.60 -1.50 -16.48
C ASP A 50 0.68 -1.36 -14.96
N TRP A 51 0.30 -2.40 -14.20
CA TRP A 51 0.55 -2.44 -12.76
C TRP A 51 2.03 -2.25 -12.43
N LYS A 52 2.91 -2.93 -13.16
CA LYS A 52 4.36 -2.83 -12.96
C LYS A 52 4.92 -1.43 -13.23
N LYS A 53 4.24 -0.61 -14.04
CA LYS A 53 4.65 0.78 -14.31
C LYS A 53 4.20 1.75 -13.23
N ILE A 54 3.03 1.52 -12.61
CA ILE A 54 2.41 2.49 -11.70
C ILE A 54 2.59 2.15 -10.22
N LEU A 55 2.92 0.90 -9.89
CA LEU A 55 3.18 0.47 -8.51
C LEU A 55 4.68 0.51 -8.23
N SER A 56 5.05 0.80 -6.98
CA SER A 56 6.43 0.60 -6.54
C SER A 56 6.79 -0.89 -6.65
N PRO A 57 8.07 -1.25 -6.82
CA PRO A 57 8.49 -2.65 -6.93
C PRO A 57 7.99 -3.51 -5.77
N GLU A 58 8.10 -3.03 -4.53
CA GLU A 58 7.66 -3.77 -3.33
C GLU A 58 6.14 -4.00 -3.30
N VAL A 59 5.36 -2.97 -3.67
CA VAL A 59 3.90 -3.11 -3.76
C VAL A 59 3.53 -4.07 -4.87
N TYR A 60 4.19 -4.00 -6.03
CA TYR A 60 3.93 -4.90 -7.15
C TYR A 60 4.23 -6.36 -6.80
N ASP A 61 5.38 -6.62 -6.18
CA ASP A 61 5.81 -7.97 -5.82
C ASP A 61 4.83 -8.62 -4.84
N VAL A 62 4.37 -7.90 -3.82
CA VAL A 62 3.36 -8.44 -2.89
C VAL A 62 1.98 -8.49 -3.55
N ALA A 63 1.50 -7.38 -4.11
CA ALA A 63 0.12 -7.26 -4.59
C ALA A 63 -0.19 -8.10 -5.83
N ARG A 64 0.77 -8.27 -6.74
CA ARG A 64 0.56 -8.88 -8.06
C ARG A 64 1.26 -10.22 -8.21
N LEU A 65 2.44 -10.38 -7.60
CA LEU A 65 3.20 -11.64 -7.63
C LEU A 65 2.95 -12.51 -6.39
N LYS A 66 2.02 -12.13 -5.51
CA LYS A 66 1.67 -12.85 -4.27
C LYS A 66 2.87 -13.07 -3.35
N GLY A 67 3.82 -12.13 -3.36
CA GLY A 67 4.91 -12.11 -2.38
C GLY A 67 4.39 -11.88 -0.96
N THR A 68 5.28 -12.03 0.01
CA THR A 68 5.00 -11.74 1.41
C THR A 68 6.14 -10.89 1.95
N GLU A 69 5.82 -9.76 2.57
CA GLU A 69 6.83 -8.92 3.23
C GLU A 69 7.43 -9.66 4.42
N ARG A 70 8.66 -9.33 4.82
CA ARG A 70 9.28 -9.94 5.99
C ARG A 70 8.48 -9.58 7.26
N PRO A 71 8.37 -10.50 8.25
CA PRO A 71 7.71 -10.18 9.50
C PRO A 71 8.41 -9.02 10.23
N PHE A 72 7.63 -8.25 10.97
CA PHE A 72 8.05 -7.11 11.81
C PHE A 72 8.65 -5.91 11.06
N THR A 73 8.55 -5.85 9.73
CA THR A 73 9.07 -4.70 8.95
C THR A 73 8.03 -3.63 8.70
N SER A 74 6.75 -3.97 8.75
CA SER A 74 5.68 -3.01 8.48
C SER A 74 5.56 -1.97 9.58
N LYS A 75 5.53 -0.68 9.21
CA LYS A 75 5.15 0.42 10.10
C LYS A 75 3.74 0.27 10.70
N PHE A 76 2.88 -0.51 10.05
CA PHE A 76 1.52 -0.71 10.52
C PHE A 76 1.41 -1.82 11.56
N GLU A 77 2.45 -2.64 11.73
CA GLU A 77 2.36 -3.78 12.64
C GLU A 77 2.11 -3.32 14.08
N THR A 78 2.91 -2.38 14.56
CA THR A 78 2.81 -1.83 15.92
C THR A 78 1.94 -0.58 16.03
N SER A 79 1.35 -0.13 14.91
CA SER A 79 0.53 1.08 14.89
C SER A 79 -0.76 0.91 15.70
N LYS A 80 -1.07 1.96 16.48
CA LYS A 80 -2.31 2.13 17.26
C LYS A 80 -3.10 3.37 16.83
N GLU A 81 -2.76 3.92 15.65
CA GLU A 81 -3.45 5.11 15.15
C GLU A 81 -4.89 4.81 14.77
N ILE A 82 -5.79 5.75 15.06
CA ILE A 82 -7.21 5.61 14.74
C ILE A 82 -7.48 6.10 13.32
N GLY A 83 -8.08 5.25 12.49
CA GLY A 83 -8.33 5.54 11.10
C GLY A 83 -8.72 4.31 10.27
N THR A 84 -8.71 4.49 8.95
CA THR A 84 -9.10 3.45 8.00
C THR A 84 -7.91 3.00 7.17
N TYR A 85 -7.78 1.70 7.01
CA TYR A 85 -6.82 1.06 6.12
C TYR A 85 -7.45 0.82 4.74
N TYR A 86 -6.76 1.29 3.71
CA TYR A 86 -7.16 1.18 2.33
C TYR A 86 -6.18 0.29 1.58
N CYS A 87 -6.62 -0.27 0.45
CA CYS A 87 -5.74 -0.95 -0.48
C CYS A 87 -4.77 0.06 -1.10
N ALA A 88 -3.47 -0.09 -0.89
CA ALA A 88 -2.46 0.80 -1.47
C ALA A 88 -2.49 0.81 -3.01
N VAL A 89 -3.03 -0.24 -3.63
CA VAL A 89 -3.11 -0.37 -5.10
C VAL A 89 -4.26 0.42 -5.71
N CYS A 90 -5.43 0.49 -5.06
CA CYS A 90 -6.63 1.06 -5.69
C CYS A 90 -7.44 1.98 -4.78
N GLY A 91 -7.07 2.17 -3.53
CA GLY A 91 -7.78 3.02 -2.58
C GLY A 91 -9.05 2.41 -2.00
N ASN A 92 -9.41 1.17 -2.32
CA ASN A 92 -10.60 0.53 -1.75
C ASN A 92 -10.47 0.37 -0.23
N PRO A 93 -11.49 0.74 0.59
CA PRO A 93 -11.44 0.56 2.04
C PRO A 93 -11.45 -0.93 2.41
N LEU A 94 -10.52 -1.34 3.28
CA LEU A 94 -10.30 -2.73 3.66
C LEU A 94 -10.62 -3.00 5.13
N PHE A 95 -10.04 -2.24 6.05
CA PHE A 95 -10.13 -2.48 7.48
C PHE A 95 -10.26 -1.18 8.27
N GLN A 96 -10.82 -1.24 9.47
CA GLN A 96 -10.83 -0.15 10.44
C GLN A 96 -9.78 -0.42 11.52
N SER A 97 -9.24 0.63 12.14
CA SER A 97 -8.23 0.49 13.19
C SER A 97 -8.75 -0.21 14.45
N ASP A 98 -10.05 -0.12 14.74
CA ASP A 98 -10.70 -0.78 15.89
C ASP A 98 -10.85 -2.30 15.70
N THR A 99 -10.69 -2.79 14.47
CA THR A 99 -10.64 -4.21 14.17
C THR A 99 -9.22 -4.76 14.20
N LYS A 100 -8.22 -3.89 14.36
CA LYS A 100 -6.81 -4.27 14.41
C LYS A 100 -6.45 -4.76 15.81
N PHE A 101 -5.62 -5.79 15.90
CA PHE A 101 -5.07 -6.30 17.15
C PHE A 101 -3.61 -6.73 16.99
N ASP A 102 -2.93 -6.93 18.11
CA ASP A 102 -1.58 -7.49 18.14
C ASP A 102 -1.69 -9.02 18.23
N SER A 103 -1.27 -9.70 17.15
CA SER A 103 -1.25 -11.16 17.10
C SER A 103 0.12 -11.75 17.44
N GLY A 104 1.16 -10.91 17.55
CA GLY A 104 2.55 -11.34 17.67
C GLY A 104 3.14 -12.02 16.43
N CYS A 105 2.41 -12.08 15.29
CA CYS A 105 2.90 -12.79 14.10
C CYS A 105 3.88 -11.97 13.24
N GLY A 106 3.96 -10.66 13.43
CA GLY A 106 4.83 -9.76 12.67
C GLY A 106 4.18 -9.11 11.45
N TRP A 107 2.87 -9.28 11.25
CA TRP A 107 2.10 -8.62 10.20
C TRP A 107 0.79 -8.02 10.72
N PRO A 108 0.39 -6.83 10.21
CA PRO A 108 -0.84 -6.18 10.59
C PRO A 108 -2.02 -7.14 10.60
N SER A 109 -2.59 -7.35 11.78
CA SER A 109 -3.63 -8.34 12.02
C SER A 109 -4.97 -7.67 12.35
N PHE A 110 -6.03 -8.10 11.66
CA PHE A 110 -7.39 -7.61 11.88
C PHE A 110 -8.35 -8.78 12.14
N TYR A 111 -9.43 -8.57 12.89
CA TYR A 111 -10.42 -9.64 13.13
C TYR A 111 -11.62 -9.62 12.16
N GLN A 112 -11.84 -8.51 11.44
CA GLN A 112 -12.89 -8.41 10.43
C GLN A 112 -12.59 -7.32 9.39
N PRO A 113 -13.04 -7.45 8.13
CA PRO A 113 -13.00 -6.39 7.14
C PRO A 113 -14.08 -5.32 7.41
N ILE A 114 -13.90 -4.12 6.86
CA ILE A 114 -14.87 -3.02 6.97
C ILE A 114 -16.21 -3.33 6.28
N SER A 115 -16.21 -4.19 5.26
CA SER A 115 -17.42 -4.61 4.55
C SER A 115 -17.26 -6.01 3.95
N LYS A 116 -18.38 -6.68 3.69
CA LYS A 116 -18.41 -8.00 3.02
C LYS A 116 -17.81 -7.97 1.61
N THR A 117 -17.78 -6.81 0.96
CA THR A 117 -17.27 -6.63 -0.40
C THR A 117 -15.81 -6.18 -0.45
N SER A 118 -15.19 -5.88 0.69
CA SER A 118 -13.82 -5.37 0.75
C SER A 118 -12.77 -6.42 0.42
N ILE A 119 -13.08 -7.71 0.65
CA ILE A 119 -12.16 -8.85 0.52
C ILE A 119 -12.81 -9.95 -0.33
N VAL A 120 -12.01 -10.64 -1.14
CA VAL A 120 -12.36 -11.91 -1.79
C VAL A 120 -11.44 -13.01 -1.27
N TYR A 121 -12.02 -14.18 -1.05
CA TYR A 121 -11.34 -15.36 -0.52
C TYR A 121 -11.00 -16.35 -1.63
N HIS A 122 -9.79 -16.90 -1.60
CA HIS A 122 -9.32 -17.90 -2.56
C HIS A 122 -8.65 -19.05 -1.80
N LYS A 123 -8.88 -20.28 -2.26
CA LYS A 123 -8.13 -21.42 -1.75
C LYS A 123 -6.68 -21.30 -2.19
N ASP A 124 -5.75 -21.44 -1.25
CA ASP A 124 -4.32 -21.41 -1.49
C ASP A 124 -3.70 -22.73 -1.00
N LYS A 125 -3.08 -23.46 -1.93
CA LYS A 125 -2.38 -24.74 -1.69
C LYS A 125 -0.86 -24.62 -1.86
N SER A 126 -0.35 -23.40 -1.93
CA SER A 126 1.09 -23.15 -2.03
C SER A 126 1.83 -23.66 -0.80
N LEU A 127 3.11 -24.00 -0.99
CA LEU A 127 4.01 -24.48 0.07
C LEU A 127 3.52 -25.75 0.80
N GLY A 128 2.61 -26.52 0.19
CA GLY A 128 2.06 -27.75 0.79
C GLY A 128 1.08 -27.51 1.96
N MET A 129 0.64 -26.27 2.16
CA MET A 129 -0.32 -25.91 3.22
C MET A 129 -1.71 -25.65 2.62
N GLU A 130 -2.78 -25.89 3.38
CA GLU A 130 -4.11 -25.41 3.02
C GLU A 130 -4.39 -24.09 3.74
N ARG A 131 -4.42 -22.98 2.99
CA ARG A 131 -4.67 -21.64 3.50
C ARG A 131 -5.78 -20.96 2.70
N THR A 132 -6.30 -19.86 3.24
CA THR A 132 -7.23 -18.99 2.51
C THR A 132 -6.54 -17.67 2.19
N GLU A 133 -6.21 -17.44 0.93
CA GLU A 133 -5.71 -16.15 0.44
C GLU A 133 -6.85 -15.13 0.49
N VAL A 134 -6.51 -13.90 0.91
CA VAL A 134 -7.40 -12.75 0.84
C VAL A 134 -6.87 -11.73 -0.17
N THR A 135 -7.73 -11.32 -1.10
CA THR A 135 -7.44 -10.29 -2.10
C THR A 135 -8.41 -9.13 -2.02
N CYS A 136 -8.02 -7.97 -2.53
CA CYS A 136 -8.86 -6.78 -2.55
C CYS A 136 -10.13 -7.01 -3.37
N GLY A 137 -11.28 -6.65 -2.80
CA GLY A 137 -12.60 -6.72 -3.45
C GLY A 137 -12.68 -6.04 -4.81
N ARG A 138 -12.02 -4.88 -4.95
CA ARG A 138 -12.10 -4.02 -6.14
C ARG A 138 -11.07 -4.37 -7.24
N CYS A 139 -9.80 -4.48 -6.89
CA CYS A 139 -8.70 -4.66 -7.87
C CYS A 139 -8.08 -6.07 -7.88
N LYS A 140 -8.55 -6.97 -7.00
CA LYS A 140 -8.09 -8.37 -6.88
C LYS A 140 -6.61 -8.54 -6.52
N SER A 141 -5.92 -7.47 -6.12
CA SER A 141 -4.56 -7.55 -5.61
C SER A 141 -4.48 -8.38 -4.33
N HIS A 142 -3.42 -9.18 -4.23
CA HIS A 142 -3.06 -9.94 -3.04
C HIS A 142 -2.88 -9.03 -1.84
N LEU A 143 -3.43 -9.44 -0.70
CA LEU A 143 -3.30 -8.74 0.57
C LEU A 143 -2.57 -9.59 1.61
N GLY A 144 -2.90 -10.88 1.68
CA GLY A 144 -2.33 -11.81 2.64
C GLY A 144 -3.23 -13.03 2.78
N HIS A 145 -3.43 -13.50 4.01
CA HIS A 145 -4.23 -14.68 4.33
C HIS A 145 -5.16 -14.44 5.51
N VAL A 146 -6.20 -15.27 5.61
CA VAL A 146 -7.07 -15.34 6.78
C VAL A 146 -6.95 -16.72 7.45
N PHE A 147 -6.93 -16.70 8.78
CA PHE A 147 -6.81 -17.86 9.67
C PHE A 147 -7.96 -17.87 10.69
N ASP A 148 -8.21 -19.02 11.31
CA ASP A 148 -9.27 -19.29 12.30
C ASP A 148 -8.79 -19.25 13.75
N ASP A 149 -7.65 -18.59 13.99
CA ASP A 149 -6.98 -18.40 15.28
C ASP A 149 -7.08 -16.95 15.79
N GLY A 150 -8.12 -16.22 15.37
CA GLY A 150 -8.35 -14.84 15.77
C GLY A 150 -9.13 -14.69 17.08
N PRO A 151 -9.23 -13.46 17.60
CA PRO A 151 -10.00 -13.17 18.81
C PRO A 151 -11.52 -13.19 18.51
N PRO A 152 -12.36 -13.25 19.56
CA PRO A 152 -13.76 -12.85 19.45
C PRO A 152 -13.91 -11.45 18.85
N PRO A 153 -15.02 -11.15 18.16
CA PRO A 153 -16.23 -11.97 18.02
C PRO A 153 -16.20 -12.97 16.86
N THR A 154 -15.26 -12.83 15.92
CA THR A 154 -15.26 -13.62 14.67
C THR A 154 -14.46 -14.91 14.77
N GLY A 155 -13.46 -14.97 15.66
CA GLY A 155 -12.47 -16.05 15.66
C GLY A 155 -11.53 -16.00 14.46
N LEU A 156 -11.57 -14.93 13.64
CA LEU A 156 -10.79 -14.83 12.41
C LEU A 156 -9.61 -13.88 12.60
N ARG A 157 -8.48 -14.23 11.99
CA ARG A 157 -7.29 -13.37 11.91
C ARG A 157 -6.91 -13.13 10.45
N TYR A 158 -7.14 -11.91 9.99
CA TYR A 158 -6.70 -11.41 8.70
C TYR A 158 -5.26 -10.93 8.87
N CYS A 159 -4.30 -11.72 8.42
CA CYS A 159 -2.86 -11.46 8.47
C CYS A 159 -2.44 -10.80 7.16
N ILE A 160 -2.24 -9.48 7.18
CA ILE A 160 -2.14 -8.66 5.97
C ILE A 160 -0.76 -8.06 5.83
N ASN A 161 -0.19 -8.13 4.62
CA ASN A 161 1.02 -7.40 4.30
C ASN A 161 0.78 -5.89 4.38
N GLY A 162 1.53 -5.19 5.21
CA GLY A 162 1.39 -3.75 5.38
C GLY A 162 1.89 -2.93 4.20
N VAL A 163 2.81 -3.44 3.36
CA VAL A 163 3.25 -2.76 2.14
C VAL A 163 2.11 -2.53 1.15
N VAL A 164 1.05 -3.35 1.17
CA VAL A 164 -0.15 -3.18 0.34
C VAL A 164 -1.29 -2.46 1.05
N LEU A 165 -1.01 -1.86 2.21
CA LEU A 165 -1.92 -1.01 2.95
C LEU A 165 -1.54 0.46 2.79
N ASP A 166 -2.55 1.30 2.61
CA ASP A 166 -2.49 2.74 2.82
C ASP A 166 -3.38 3.08 4.03
N PHE A 167 -3.16 4.24 4.66
CA PHE A 167 -3.85 4.59 5.89
C PHE A 167 -4.27 6.06 5.93
N GLU A 168 -5.50 6.32 6.38
CA GLU A 168 -6.00 7.66 6.66
C GLU A 168 -6.39 7.80 8.13
N LYS A 169 -5.67 8.67 8.85
CA LYS A 169 -6.02 9.04 10.23
C LYS A 169 -7.41 9.68 10.28
N ALA A 170 -8.23 9.31 11.26
CA ALA A 170 -9.59 9.84 11.43
C ALA A 170 -9.62 11.39 11.49
N LYS A 171 -8.72 12.01 12.27
CA LYS A 171 -8.60 13.47 12.36
C LYS A 171 -8.27 14.14 11.01
N THR A 172 -7.53 13.44 10.15
CA THR A 172 -7.20 13.95 8.80
C THR A 172 -8.42 13.86 7.88
N ALA A 173 -9.20 12.78 7.98
CA ALA A 173 -10.45 12.61 7.25
C ALA A 173 -11.48 13.71 7.61
N GLU A 174 -11.68 13.97 8.91
CA GLU A 174 -12.59 15.01 9.41
C GLU A 174 -12.24 16.42 8.90
N LYS A 175 -10.95 16.79 8.97
CA LYS A 175 -10.46 18.08 8.45
C LYS A 175 -10.71 18.22 6.96
N SER A 176 -10.44 17.15 6.20
CA SER A 176 -10.61 17.13 4.75
C SER A 176 -12.09 17.25 4.36
N TYR A 177 -12.97 16.55 5.07
CA TYR A 177 -14.42 16.66 4.91
C TYR A 177 -14.91 18.09 5.17
N THR A 178 -14.54 18.67 6.31
CA THR A 178 -14.93 20.03 6.70
C THR A 178 -14.47 21.08 5.68
N LYS A 179 -13.24 20.95 5.18
CA LYS A 179 -12.70 21.85 4.14
C LYS A 179 -13.48 21.74 2.82
N LYS A 180 -13.83 20.53 2.40
CA LYS A 180 -14.61 20.28 1.18
C LYS A 180 -16.01 20.90 1.29
N GLN A 181 -16.66 20.75 2.44
CA GLN A 181 -17.98 21.34 2.69
C GLN A 181 -17.94 22.87 2.62
N LYS A 182 -16.98 23.51 3.30
CA LYS A 182 -16.80 24.97 3.25
C LYS A 182 -16.60 25.47 1.81
N LYS A 183 -15.79 24.78 1.01
CA LYS A 183 -15.57 25.13 -0.41
C LYS A 183 -16.85 25.01 -1.25
N ALA A 184 -17.69 24.00 -0.98
CA ALA A 184 -18.96 23.81 -1.68
C ALA A 184 -20.00 24.88 -1.33
N THR A 185 -19.98 25.41 -0.10
CA THR A 185 -20.89 26.47 0.35
C THR A 185 -20.44 27.89 0.02
N SER A 186 -19.12 28.14 -0.14
CA SER A 186 -18.58 29.48 -0.46
C SER A 186 -18.46 29.78 -1.96
N GLY A 187 -18.85 28.84 -2.83
CA GLY A 187 -18.89 29.01 -4.29
C GLY A 187 -20.29 29.28 -4.84
N LYS A 188 -21.23 29.68 -3.98
CA LYS A 188 -22.58 30.15 -4.33
C LYS A 188 -22.70 31.63 -4.01
#